data_AF-A0A7R9MU28-F1
#
_entry.id   AF-A0A7R9MU28-F1
#
_cell.length_a   1.000
_cell.length_b   1.000
_cell.length_c   1.000
_cell.angle_alpha   90.00
_cell.angle_beta   90.00
_cell.angle_gamma   90.00
#
_symmetry.space_group_name_H-M   'P 1'
#
loop_
_entity.id
_entity.type
_entity.pdbx_description
1 polymer ?
#
loop_
_entity_poly.entity_id
_entity_poly.type
_entity_poly.pdbx_seq_one_letter_code
_entity_poly.pdbx_strand_id
1 'polypeptide(L)'
;MKQLVLNGTDLHPGANFVEDKTSGLKTFLKYGNRKAVAGKLKNGDVVERHLCNGDIVLFNRQPSLHKLSIMCHKAKVHKHRTLQFNECVCTPYNADFDGDEMNLHLLQTEEAKAEASVLMGTKNNILTPRNGEPLIAAIQDFITGAYLLTQKD
;
A
#
# COMPACT_ATOMS: atom_id res chain seq x y z
N MET A 1 5.17 4.54 18.45
CA MET A 1 6.23 5.36 17.80
C MET A 1 7.61 5.21 18.45
N LYS A 2 7.77 5.35 19.78
CA LYS A 2 9.09 5.17 20.44
C LYS A 2 9.79 3.86 20.12
N GLN A 3 9.07 2.74 20.09
CA GLN A 3 9.65 1.43 19.73
C GLN A 3 10.21 1.40 18.30
N LEU A 4 9.56 2.07 17.34
CA LEU A 4 10.04 2.13 15.94
C LEU A 4 11.37 2.89 15.85
N VAL A 5 11.50 3.97 16.63
CA VAL A 5 12.75 4.73 16.74
C VAL A 5 13.87 3.88 17.37
N LEU A 6 13.55 3.07 18.38
CA LEU A 6 14.51 2.16 19.01
C LEU A 6 14.97 1.06 18.04
N ASN A 7 14.05 0.50 17.26
CA ASN A 7 14.35 -0.50 16.23
C ASN A 7 15.27 0.08 15.14
N GLY A 8 15.10 1.37 14.80
CA GLY A 8 15.98 2.10 13.88
C GLY A 8 15.77 1.72 12.42
N THR A 9 16.81 1.89 11.61
CA THR A 9 16.76 1.76 10.14
C THR A 9 16.71 0.32 9.64
N ASP A 10 17.30 -0.61 10.39
CA ASP A 10 17.68 -1.93 9.86
C ASP A 10 16.65 -3.03 10.16
N LEU A 11 15.83 -2.83 11.21
CA LEU A 11 14.83 -3.78 11.65
C LEU A 11 13.43 -3.29 11.30
N HIS A 12 12.69 -4.05 10.49
CA HIS A 12 11.26 -3.84 10.26
C HIS A 12 10.44 -4.49 11.39
N PRO A 13 9.44 -3.79 11.98
CA PRO A 13 9.06 -2.41 11.73
C PRO A 13 9.95 -1.41 12.48
N GLY A 14 10.49 -0.41 11.78
CA GLY A 14 11.42 0.58 12.32
C GLY A 14 11.15 2.00 11.83
N ALA A 15 12.16 2.87 11.91
CA ALA A 15 12.11 4.25 11.46
C ALA A 15 13.47 4.74 10.96
N ASN A 16 13.45 5.65 9.98
CA ASN A 16 14.65 6.19 9.37
C ASN A 16 15.03 7.56 9.95
N PHE A 17 14.05 8.44 10.16
CA PHE A 17 14.30 9.81 10.62
C PHE A 17 13.34 10.23 11.74
N VAL A 18 13.81 11.16 12.56
CA VAL A 18 12.99 11.92 13.50
C VAL A 18 13.26 13.40 13.27
N GLU A 19 12.20 14.16 13.04
CA GLU A 19 12.24 15.60 12.89
C GLU A 19 11.62 16.26 14.12
N ASP A 20 12.39 17.09 14.79
CA ASP A 20 11.93 17.89 15.93
C ASP A 20 11.15 19.10 15.42
N LYS A 21 9.90 19.25 15.85
CA LYS A 21 9.02 20.32 15.39
C LYS A 21 9.53 21.71 15.75
N THR A 22 10.23 21.85 16.86
CA THR A 22 10.68 23.17 17.35
C THR A 22 11.94 23.65 16.66
N SER A 23 12.87 22.74 16.38
CA SER A 23 14.15 23.07 15.75
C SER A 23 14.16 22.83 14.23
N GLY A 24 13.21 22.06 13.69
CA GLY A 24 13.22 21.58 12.30
C GLY A 24 14.36 20.61 12.01
N LEU A 25 15.11 20.17 13.02
CA LEU A 25 16.29 19.34 12.83
C LEU A 25 15.87 17.90 12.54
N LYS A 26 16.18 17.44 11.33
CA LYS A 26 15.97 16.05 10.91
C LYS A 26 17.17 15.18 11.29
N THR A 27 16.96 14.31 12.27
CA THR A 27 17.99 13.37 12.75
C THR A 27 17.88 12.04 12.03
N PHE A 28 18.97 11.58 11.43
CA PHE A 28 19.04 10.26 10.81
C PHE A 28 19.36 9.17 11.84
N LEU A 29 18.45 8.19 12.01
CA LEU A 29 18.53 7.17 13.07
C LEU A 29 19.58 6.07 12.83
N LYS A 30 20.23 6.06 11.67
CA LYS A 30 21.37 5.16 11.39
C LYS A 30 22.55 5.46 12.32
N TYR A 31 22.75 6.74 12.66
CA TYR A 31 23.85 7.20 13.49
C TYR A 31 23.34 7.75 14.83
N GLY A 32 24.18 7.66 15.86
CA GLY A 32 23.88 8.17 17.19
C GLY A 32 23.07 7.23 18.10
N ASN A 33 22.75 7.72 19.29
CA ASN A 33 22.10 6.91 20.33
C ASN A 33 20.57 6.95 20.21
N ARG A 34 20.01 5.90 19.61
CA ARG A 34 18.56 5.73 19.41
C ARG A 34 17.75 5.81 20.71
N LYS A 35 18.29 5.32 21.84
CA LYS A 35 17.62 5.39 23.16
C LYS A 35 17.46 6.83 23.64
N ALA A 36 18.49 7.65 23.44
CA ALA A 36 18.44 9.07 23.79
C ALA A 36 17.43 9.83 22.92
N VAL A 37 17.40 9.56 21.61
CA VAL A 37 16.42 10.16 20.68
C VAL A 37 15.00 9.76 21.06
N ALA A 38 14.74 8.47 21.31
CA ALA A 38 13.42 7.99 21.72
C ALA A 38 12.97 8.57 23.08
N GLY A 39 13.90 8.82 24.00
CA GLY A 39 13.65 9.46 25.29
C GLY A 39 13.30 10.95 25.17
N LYS A 40 13.89 11.66 24.19
CA LYS A 40 13.66 13.08 23.93
C LYS A 40 12.44 13.38 23.05
N LEU A 41 11.77 12.35 22.51
CA LEU A 41 10.63 12.50 21.61
C LEU A 41 9.46 13.22 22.31
N LYS A 42 8.94 14.28 21.68
CA LYS A 42 7.85 15.12 22.17
C LYS A 42 6.62 15.04 21.26
N ASN A 43 5.48 15.50 21.77
CA ASN A 43 4.27 15.63 20.97
C ASN A 43 4.47 16.69 19.89
N GLY A 44 4.20 16.32 18.64
CA GLY A 44 4.38 17.18 17.48
C GLY A 44 5.61 16.86 16.65
N ASP A 45 6.57 16.09 17.18
CA ASP A 45 7.70 15.58 16.40
C ASP A 45 7.21 14.61 15.32
N VAL A 46 7.89 14.61 14.17
CA VAL A 46 7.56 13.75 13.03
C VAL A 46 8.54 12.58 13.00
N VAL A 47 8.00 11.36 12.98
CA VAL A 47 8.80 10.14 12.87
C VAL A 47 8.54 9.50 11.51
N GLU A 48 9.57 9.46 10.66
CA GLU A 48 9.53 8.80 9.36
C GLU A 48 9.75 7.30 9.54
N ARG A 49 8.67 6.63 9.97
CA ARG A 49 8.63 5.18 10.14
C ARG A 49 8.66 4.44 8.80
N HIS A 50 9.06 3.18 8.83
CA HIS A 50 8.89 2.29 7.68
C HIS A 50 7.40 2.10 7.34
N LEU A 51 7.15 1.74 6.08
CA LEU A 51 5.84 1.29 5.63
C LEU A 51 5.42 0.04 6.41
N CYS A 52 4.18 0.03 6.88
CA CYS A 52 3.60 -0.99 7.74
C CYS A 52 2.30 -1.53 7.15
N ASN A 53 1.83 -2.64 7.72
CA ASN A 53 0.54 -3.23 7.33
C ASN A 53 -0.60 -2.23 7.55
N GLY A 54 -1.48 -2.13 6.56
CA GLY A 54 -2.63 -1.24 6.58
C GLY A 54 -2.36 0.16 6.05
N ASP A 55 -1.11 0.52 5.73
CA ASP A 55 -0.80 1.80 5.07
C ASP A 55 -1.47 1.89 3.70
N ILE A 56 -1.90 3.10 3.36
CA ILE A 56 -2.58 3.40 2.12
C ILE A 56 -1.55 3.68 1.03
N VAL A 57 -1.63 2.92 -0.06
CA VAL A 57 -0.74 3.02 -1.22
C VAL A 57 -1.54 3.08 -2.51
N LEU A 58 -1.04 3.82 -3.49
CA LEU A 58 -1.54 3.75 -4.85
C LEU A 58 -0.74 2.72 -5.64
N PHE A 59 -1.45 1.92 -6.42
CA PHE A 59 -0.89 0.87 -7.25
C PHE A 59 -1.35 1.08 -8.69
N ASN A 60 -0.39 1.08 -9.63
CA ASN A 60 -0.61 1.46 -11.02
C ASN A 60 0.15 0.54 -12.00
N ARG A 61 -0.45 0.25 -13.17
CA ARG A 61 0.22 -0.40 -14.31
C ARG A 61 0.38 0.61 -15.45
N GLN A 62 1.56 0.66 -16.06
CA GLN A 62 1.82 1.46 -17.25
C GLN A 62 1.61 0.59 -18.51
N PRO A 63 1.00 1.12 -19.60
CA PRO A 63 0.36 2.42 -19.74
C PRO A 63 -1.04 2.48 -19.09
N SER A 64 -1.39 3.64 -18.54
CA SER A 64 -2.73 3.85 -17.95
C SER A 64 -3.73 4.27 -19.04
N LEU A 65 -4.64 3.38 -19.42
CA LEU A 65 -5.66 3.65 -20.46
C LEU A 65 -6.95 4.25 -19.91
N HIS A 66 -7.25 3.97 -18.65
CA HIS A 66 -8.48 4.44 -17.98
C HIS A 66 -8.25 4.68 -16.48
N LYS A 67 -9.19 5.37 -15.84
CA LYS A 67 -9.14 5.72 -14.40
C LYS A 67 -8.77 4.53 -13.51
N LEU A 68 -9.30 3.34 -13.79
CA LEU A 68 -9.09 2.13 -12.98
C LEU A 68 -7.69 1.52 -13.09
N SER A 69 -6.82 2.06 -13.97
CA SER A 69 -5.43 1.60 -14.09
C SER A 69 -4.59 2.02 -12.89
N ILE A 70 -5.09 2.94 -12.05
CA ILE A 70 -4.51 3.33 -10.76
C ILE A 70 -5.59 3.24 -9.68
N MET A 71 -5.31 2.48 -8.62
CA MET A 71 -6.24 2.32 -7.49
C MET A 71 -5.50 2.32 -6.16
N CYS A 72 -6.25 2.64 -5.11
CA CYS A 72 -5.79 2.60 -3.73
C CYS A 72 -5.94 1.20 -3.15
N HIS A 73 -4.85 0.70 -2.56
CA HIS A 73 -4.77 -0.57 -1.85
C HIS A 73 -4.25 -0.37 -0.43
N LYS A 74 -4.52 -1.36 0.43
CA LYS A 74 -3.90 -1.44 1.76
C LYS A 74 -2.66 -2.31 1.68
N ALA A 75 -1.52 -1.78 2.09
CA ALA A 75 -0.27 -2.50 2.06
C ALA A 75 -0.26 -3.66 3.06
N LYS A 76 0.35 -4.77 2.66
CA LYS A 76 0.73 -5.87 3.55
C LYS A 76 2.17 -6.24 3.24
N VAL A 77 3.03 -6.14 4.24
CA VAL A 77 4.47 -6.36 4.08
C VAL A 77 4.75 -7.87 4.09
N HIS A 78 5.38 -8.34 3.02
CA HIS A 78 5.79 -9.72 2.82
C HIS A 78 7.32 -9.80 2.62
N LYS A 79 7.89 -10.99 2.79
CA LYS A 79 9.35 -11.23 2.68
C LYS A 79 9.85 -11.31 1.23
N HIS A 80 8.97 -11.65 0.29
CA HIS A 80 9.32 -11.80 -1.12
C HIS A 80 9.50 -10.43 -1.79
N ARG A 81 10.16 -10.42 -2.96
CA ARG A 81 10.49 -9.20 -3.70
C ARG A 81 9.46 -8.80 -4.75
N THR A 82 8.37 -9.56 -4.88
CA THR A 82 7.29 -9.27 -5.84
C THR A 82 6.14 -8.52 -5.16
N LEU A 83 5.46 -7.67 -5.93
CA LEU A 83 4.19 -7.10 -5.53
C LEU A 83 3.11 -8.17 -5.73
N GLN A 84 2.26 -8.34 -4.72
CA GLN A 84 1.23 -9.38 -4.71
C GLN A 84 -0.13 -8.71 -4.51
N PHE A 85 -1.08 -9.07 -5.36
CA PHE A 85 -2.46 -8.62 -5.30
C PHE A 85 -3.39 -9.75 -5.78
N ASN A 86 -4.68 -9.64 -5.44
CA ASN A 86 -5.66 -10.66 -5.80
C ASN A 86 -5.96 -10.63 -7.30
N GLU A 87 -6.06 -11.81 -7.90
CA GLU A 87 -6.19 -12.04 -9.33
C GLU A 87 -7.50 -11.49 -9.91
N CYS A 88 -8.56 -11.37 -9.09
CA CYS A 88 -9.81 -10.72 -9.51
C CYS A 88 -9.61 -9.23 -9.87
N VAL A 89 -8.51 -8.62 -9.44
CA VAL A 89 -8.16 -7.22 -9.74
C VAL A 89 -7.20 -7.12 -10.93
N CYS A 90 -6.87 -8.22 -11.61
CA CYS A 90 -6.02 -8.18 -12.82
C CYS A 90 -6.69 -7.44 -13.97
N THR A 91 -7.99 -7.62 -14.19
CA THR A 91 -8.73 -7.02 -15.31
C THR A 91 -8.64 -5.49 -15.34
N PRO A 92 -8.85 -4.75 -14.22
CA PRO A 92 -8.59 -3.31 -14.17
C PRO A 92 -7.16 -2.88 -14.53
N TYR A 93 -6.16 -3.71 -14.30
CA TYR A 93 -4.77 -3.37 -14.64
C TYR A 93 -4.36 -3.91 -16.02
N ASN A 94 -5.19 -4.76 -16.62
CA ASN A 94 -4.85 -5.56 -17.79
C ASN A 94 -3.52 -6.31 -17.61
N ALA A 95 -3.34 -6.92 -16.43
CA ALA A 95 -2.13 -7.65 -16.04
C ALA A 95 -2.32 -9.17 -16.17
N ASP A 96 -1.25 -9.91 -16.50
CA ASP A 96 -1.28 -11.35 -16.80
C ASP A 96 -0.14 -12.18 -16.16
N PHE A 97 0.69 -11.56 -15.29
CA PHE A 97 1.74 -12.21 -14.49
C PHE A 97 2.85 -12.92 -15.30
N ASP A 98 3.12 -12.50 -16.53
CA ASP A 98 4.18 -13.07 -17.39
C ASP A 98 5.57 -12.42 -17.21
N GLY A 99 5.70 -11.49 -16.28
CA GLY A 99 6.88 -10.63 -16.12
C GLY A 99 6.55 -9.14 -15.96
N ASP A 100 5.25 -8.80 -15.95
CA ASP A 100 4.74 -7.45 -15.71
C ASP A 100 5.38 -6.70 -14.53
N GLU A 101 5.72 -5.44 -14.78
CA GLU A 101 6.16 -4.48 -13.76
C GLU A 101 5.03 -3.50 -13.41
N MET A 102 4.93 -3.16 -12.12
CA MET A 102 3.91 -2.24 -11.61
C MET A 102 4.49 -1.24 -10.61
N ASN A 103 3.91 -0.05 -10.58
CA ASN A 103 4.36 1.07 -9.77
C ASN A 103 3.57 1.15 -8.45
N LEU A 104 4.26 1.56 -7.39
CA LEU A 104 3.67 1.76 -6.06
C LEU A 104 4.04 3.15 -5.53
N HIS A 105 3.03 3.90 -5.09
CA HIS A 105 3.20 5.26 -4.55
C HIS A 105 2.66 5.32 -3.12
N LEU A 106 3.50 5.76 -2.17
CA LEU A 106 3.11 5.92 -0.77
C LEU A 106 2.70 7.37 -0.48
N LEU A 107 1.45 7.54 -0.04
CA LEU A 107 0.88 8.85 0.29
C LEU A 107 1.41 9.35 1.64
N GLN A 108 1.95 10.58 1.65
CA GLN A 108 2.60 11.15 2.83
C GLN A 108 1.63 11.89 3.76
N THR A 109 0.67 12.64 3.20
CA THR A 109 -0.27 13.45 3.98
C THR A 109 -1.52 12.65 4.36
N GLU A 110 -2.10 12.96 5.51
CA GLU A 110 -3.34 12.31 5.96
C GLU A 110 -4.53 12.64 5.06
N GLU A 111 -4.58 13.86 4.50
CA GLU A 111 -5.59 14.27 3.53
C GLU A 111 -5.54 13.43 2.25
N ALA A 112 -4.34 13.21 1.68
CA ALA A 112 -4.19 12.38 0.50
C ALA A 112 -4.56 10.92 0.77
N LYS A 113 -4.20 10.38 1.95
CA LYS A 113 -4.60 9.02 2.37
C LYS A 113 -6.13 8.90 2.46
N ALA A 114 -6.79 9.91 3.03
CA ALA A 114 -8.24 9.93 3.16
C ALA A 114 -8.91 9.98 1.77
N GLU A 115 -8.47 10.88 0.90
CA GLU A 115 -8.97 11.02 -0.47
C GLU A 115 -8.82 9.71 -1.25
N ALA A 116 -7.62 9.14 -1.26
CA ALA A 116 -7.34 7.88 -1.96
C ALA A 116 -8.17 6.72 -1.41
N SER A 117 -8.27 6.58 -0.08
CA SER A 117 -9.03 5.51 0.54
C SER A 117 -10.53 5.60 0.24
N VAL A 118 -11.08 6.81 0.11
CA VAL A 118 -12.50 7.01 -0.15
C VAL A 118 -12.82 6.95 -1.64
N LEU A 119 -12.04 7.62 -2.49
CA LEU A 119 -12.38 7.80 -3.91
C LEU A 119 -11.73 6.75 -4.83
N MET A 120 -10.54 6.28 -4.48
CA MET A 120 -9.73 5.40 -5.33
C MET A 120 -9.67 3.96 -4.82
N GLY A 121 -10.33 3.66 -3.70
CA GLY A 121 -10.34 2.32 -3.13
C GLY A 121 -10.96 1.29 -4.07
N THR A 122 -10.37 0.10 -4.14
CA THR A 122 -10.82 -1.01 -5.00
C THR A 122 -12.30 -1.35 -4.78
N LYS A 123 -12.78 -1.31 -3.53
CA LYS A 123 -14.18 -1.61 -3.19
C LYS A 123 -15.19 -0.63 -3.78
N ASN A 124 -14.78 0.62 -3.99
CA ASN A 124 -15.63 1.68 -4.54
C ASN A 124 -15.51 1.78 -6.06
N ASN A 125 -14.65 0.96 -6.67
CA ASN A 125 -14.30 1.01 -8.09
C ASN A 125 -14.38 -0.39 -8.73
N ILE A 126 -15.33 -1.21 -8.26
CA ILE A 126 -15.61 -2.55 -8.83
C ILE A 126 -16.22 -2.43 -10.22
N LEU A 127 -17.05 -1.41 -10.44
CA LEU A 127 -17.75 -1.16 -11.71
C LEU A 127 -16.94 -0.24 -12.60
N THR A 128 -16.97 -0.48 -13.91
CA THR A 128 -16.38 0.46 -14.88
C THR A 128 -17.30 1.67 -15.08
N PRO A 129 -16.76 2.90 -15.15
CA PRO A 129 -17.57 4.10 -15.40
C PRO A 129 -18.14 4.16 -16.82
N ARG A 130 -17.65 3.32 -17.75
CA ARG A 130 -18.07 3.33 -19.16
C ARG A 130 -19.51 2.84 -19.36
N ASN A 131 -19.87 1.72 -18.73
CA ASN A 131 -21.15 1.04 -18.93
C ASN A 131 -21.74 0.47 -17.62
N GLY A 132 -21.07 0.65 -16.48
CA GLY A 132 -21.55 0.16 -15.18
C GLY A 132 -21.36 -1.35 -14.96
N GLU A 133 -20.67 -2.05 -15.85
CA GLU A 133 -20.41 -3.48 -15.68
C GLU A 133 -19.33 -3.74 -14.62
N PRO A 134 -19.40 -4.89 -13.89
CA PRO A 134 -18.37 -5.27 -12.95
C PRO A 134 -17.07 -5.62 -13.67
N LEU A 135 -16.01 -4.87 -13.39
CA LEU A 135 -14.67 -5.13 -13.92
C LEU A 135 -13.85 -6.02 -12.99
N ILE A 136 -14.07 -5.89 -11.67
CA ILE A 136 -13.45 -6.75 -10.65
C ILE A 136 -14.40 -7.91 -10.37
N ALA A 137 -14.06 -9.09 -10.87
CA ALA A 137 -14.89 -10.28 -10.79
C ALA A 137 -14.01 -11.55 -10.76
N ALA A 138 -14.64 -12.69 -10.47
CA ALA A 138 -14.00 -13.99 -10.58
C ALA A 138 -13.50 -14.23 -12.02
N ILE A 139 -12.30 -14.79 -12.13
CA ILE A 139 -11.66 -15.14 -13.41
C ILE A 139 -11.28 -16.62 -13.44
N GLN A 140 -11.14 -17.19 -14.64
CA GLN A 140 -10.54 -18.50 -14.91
C GLN A 140 -10.92 -19.58 -13.87
N ASP A 141 -9.99 -19.97 -13.01
CA ASP A 141 -10.13 -21.05 -12.04
C ASP A 141 -11.22 -20.79 -11.00
N PHE A 142 -11.49 -19.53 -10.65
CA PHE A 142 -12.61 -19.21 -9.75
C PHE A 142 -13.96 -19.58 -10.37
N ILE A 143 -14.11 -19.39 -11.68
CA ILE A 143 -15.34 -19.73 -12.40
C ILE A 143 -15.46 -21.26 -12.51
N THR A 144 -14.37 -21.94 -12.92
CA THR A 144 -14.33 -23.40 -13.02
C THR A 144 -14.62 -24.07 -11.68
N GLY A 145 -13.98 -23.60 -10.60
CA GLY A 145 -14.19 -24.13 -9.26
C GLY A 145 -15.61 -23.91 -8.76
N ALA A 146 -16.19 -22.71 -8.97
CA ALA A 146 -17.56 -22.42 -8.59
C ALA A 146 -18.58 -23.26 -9.36
N TYR A 147 -18.35 -23.50 -10.67
CA TYR A 147 -19.21 -24.35 -11.49
C TYR A 147 -19.22 -25.79 -10.96
N LEU A 148 -18.05 -26.39 -10.76
CA LEU A 148 -17.94 -27.77 -10.26
C LEU A 148 -18.55 -27.91 -8.86
N LEU A 149 -18.38 -26.92 -7.99
CA LEU A 149 -18.94 -26.93 -6.64
C LEU A 149 -20.48 -26.87 -6.62
N THR A 150 -21.09 -26.23 -7.62
CA THR A 150 -22.55 -26.01 -7.68
C THR A 150 -23.27 -26.95 -8.64
N GLN A 151 -22.53 -27.87 -9.25
CA GLN A 151 -23.09 -28.93 -10.07
C GLN A 151 -23.97 -29.83 -9.18
N LYS A 152 -25.21 -30.08 -9.61
CA LYS A 152 -26.02 -31.13 -9.01
C LYS A 152 -25.40 -32.46 -9.45
N ASP A 153 -25.00 -33.29 -8.49
CA ASP A 153 -24.64 -34.69 -8.73
C ASP A 153 -25.71 -35.40 -9.58
#